data_AF-A0A9X0D6H0-F1
#
_entry.id   AF-A0A9X0D6H0-F1
#
_cell.length_a   1.000
_cell.length_b   1.000
_cell.length_c   1.000
_cell.angle_alpha   90.00
_cell.angle_beta   90.00
_cell.angle_gamma   90.00
#
_symmetry.space_group_name_H-M   'P 1'
#
loop_
_entity.id
_entity.type
_entity.pdbx_description
1 polymer ?
#
loop_
_entity_poly.entity_id
_entity_poly.type
_entity_poly.pdbx_seq_one_letter_code
_entity_poly.pdbx_strand_id
1 'polypeptide(L)'
;MNWHQVCNFEDVFVLPGSPFCRADLRAVNANLADMVVFLSPSTASKADDPKLADKESILASLNLKAMSFDDAVGLLSESTRNAFAGLDFNRRTASGETRLSVWMQCSYNHRTFDQNVQYLDIDDDDDDDLELYLTQPFACGTAFTVSMLDSLMSASYFNPDVLTLVRNLATGGVNQFLEEHIAEGDEIRGGLDAAQTAGTRSRCKILQISLFDGPLAQYGDGGSFGDMFFARIADLVHDLPGSVPVP
;
A
#
# COMPACT_ATOMS: atom_id res chain seq x y z
N MET A 1 21.69 -6.26 -2.53
CA MET A 1 20.48 -6.84 -1.89
C MET A 1 20.91 -8.02 -1.04
N ASN A 2 20.51 -8.09 0.23
CA ASN A 2 20.81 -9.22 1.11
C ASN A 2 19.80 -10.35 0.86
N TRP A 3 19.98 -11.09 -0.23
CA TRP A 3 19.10 -12.20 -0.63
C TRP A 3 18.86 -13.23 0.49
N HIS A 4 19.86 -13.42 1.36
CA HIS A 4 19.83 -14.27 2.54
C HIS A 4 18.68 -13.96 3.53
N GLN A 5 18.12 -12.75 3.51
CA GLN A 5 17.01 -12.38 4.40
C GLN A 5 15.63 -12.67 3.78
N VAL A 6 15.57 -12.83 2.46
CA VAL A 6 14.30 -12.91 1.71
C VAL A 6 14.08 -14.28 1.07
N CYS A 7 15.13 -15.12 1.00
CA CYS A 7 15.06 -16.44 0.38
C CYS A 7 14.09 -17.43 1.04
N ASN A 8 13.65 -17.15 2.27
CA ASN A 8 12.72 -18.01 3.02
C ASN A 8 11.24 -17.65 2.80
N PHE A 9 10.95 -16.66 1.94
CA PHE A 9 9.58 -16.33 1.54
C PHE A 9 9.20 -17.02 0.24
N GLU A 10 7.95 -17.47 0.16
CA GLU A 10 7.35 -18.03 -1.05
C GLU A 10 7.06 -16.92 -2.08
N ASP A 11 7.04 -17.28 -3.37
CA ASP A 11 6.67 -16.41 -4.50
C ASP A 11 7.51 -15.12 -4.68
N VAL A 12 8.79 -15.17 -4.28
CA VAL A 12 9.73 -14.06 -4.52
C VAL A 12 10.53 -14.28 -5.81
N PHE A 13 10.41 -13.35 -6.76
CA PHE A 13 11.14 -13.37 -8.02
C PHE A 13 12.01 -12.12 -8.16
N VAL A 14 13.23 -12.29 -8.68
CA VAL A 14 14.17 -11.18 -8.92
C VAL A 14 14.43 -11.05 -10.41
N LEU A 15 14.09 -9.89 -10.97
CA LEU A 15 14.45 -9.52 -12.32
C LEU A 15 15.69 -8.60 -12.28
N PRO A 16 16.85 -9.03 -12.80
CA PRO A 16 17.98 -8.11 -12.99
C PRO A 16 17.62 -7.11 -14.09
N GLY A 17 17.51 -5.84 -13.75
CA GLY A 17 17.09 -4.79 -14.68
C GLY A 17 17.12 -3.40 -14.06
N SER A 18 16.50 -2.45 -14.73
CA SER A 18 16.38 -1.07 -14.25
C SER A 18 14.92 -0.62 -14.25
N PRO A 19 14.44 0.08 -13.20
CA PRO A 19 13.07 0.61 -13.17
C PRO A 19 12.82 1.68 -14.24
N PHE A 20 13.87 2.21 -14.89
CA PHE A 20 13.75 3.16 -16.00
C PHE A 20 13.55 2.47 -17.36
N CYS A 21 13.88 1.18 -17.46
CA CYS A 21 13.72 0.43 -18.69
C CYS A 21 12.26 0.01 -18.87
N ARG A 22 11.57 0.61 -19.84
CA ARG A 22 10.17 0.26 -20.17
C ARG A 22 10.01 -1.20 -20.63
N ALA A 23 11.05 -1.80 -21.20
CA ALA A 23 11.01 -3.21 -21.59
C ALA A 23 10.94 -4.12 -20.36
N ASP A 24 11.68 -3.79 -19.30
CA ASP A 24 11.69 -4.54 -18.04
C ASP A 24 10.32 -4.41 -17.34
N LEU A 25 9.75 -3.19 -17.30
CA LEU A 25 8.41 -2.94 -16.75
C LEU A 25 7.30 -3.68 -17.50
N ARG A 26 7.43 -3.84 -18.83
CA ARG A 26 6.52 -4.69 -19.63
C ARG A 26 6.75 -6.17 -19.37
N ALA A 27 8.00 -6.61 -19.19
CA ALA A 27 8.31 -8.00 -18.93
C ALA A 27 7.72 -8.50 -17.59
N VAL A 28 7.61 -7.61 -16.59
CA VAL A 28 6.95 -7.92 -15.31
C VAL A 28 5.45 -7.68 -15.32
N ASN A 29 4.85 -7.28 -16.45
CA ASN A 29 3.44 -6.89 -16.56
C ASN A 29 3.02 -5.89 -15.47
N ALA A 30 3.79 -4.81 -15.30
CA ALA A 30 3.52 -3.79 -14.27
C ALA A 30 2.11 -3.19 -14.35
N ASN A 31 1.44 -3.28 -15.51
CA ASN A 31 0.05 -2.85 -15.72
C ASN A 31 -1.01 -3.75 -15.07
N LEU A 32 -0.65 -4.98 -14.70
CA LEU A 32 -1.54 -5.94 -14.03
C LEU A 32 -1.19 -6.08 -12.54
N ALA A 33 -0.18 -5.36 -12.06
CA ALA A 33 0.22 -5.41 -10.66
C ALA A 33 -0.81 -4.67 -9.78
N ASP A 34 -1.13 -5.25 -8.63
CA ASP A 34 -1.98 -4.60 -7.63
C ASP A 34 -1.32 -3.35 -7.03
N MET A 35 0.01 -3.37 -6.90
CA MET A 35 0.81 -2.30 -6.34
C MET A 35 2.23 -2.32 -6.93
N VAL A 36 2.80 -1.14 -7.19
CA VAL A 36 4.21 -1.00 -7.60
C VAL A 36 4.92 -0.09 -6.62
N VAL A 37 5.99 -0.59 -6.01
CA VAL A 37 6.72 0.12 -4.96
C VAL A 37 8.07 0.58 -5.52
N PHE A 38 8.32 1.89 -5.51
CA PHE A 38 9.62 2.49 -5.83
C PHE A 38 10.35 2.87 -4.55
N LEU A 39 11.37 2.09 -4.22
CA LEU A 39 12.21 2.37 -3.05
C LEU A 39 13.45 3.15 -3.49
N SER A 40 13.67 4.32 -2.89
CA SER A 40 14.92 5.07 -3.08
C SER A 40 15.99 4.50 -2.14
N PRO A 41 17.07 3.86 -2.64
CA PRO A 41 18.12 3.36 -1.77
C PRO A 41 18.85 4.52 -1.08
N SER A 42 19.18 4.33 0.20
CA SER A 42 19.86 5.28 1.10
C SER A 42 21.27 5.72 0.63
N THR A 43 21.73 5.25 -0.54
CA THR A 43 22.99 5.64 -1.17
C THR A 43 22.79 6.74 -2.20
N ALA A 44 21.85 7.66 -2.00
CA ALA A 44 21.89 8.95 -2.65
C ALA A 44 23.22 9.59 -2.25
N SER A 45 24.24 9.38 -3.09
CA SER A 45 25.53 10.06 -3.03
C SER A 45 25.23 11.50 -2.73
N LYS A 46 25.74 12.05 -1.62
CA LYS A 46 25.66 13.46 -1.21
C LYS A 46 25.17 14.32 -2.38
N ALA A 47 23.86 14.40 -2.58
CA ALA A 47 23.34 15.20 -3.66
C ALA A 47 23.55 16.60 -3.11
N ASP A 48 24.46 17.36 -3.74
CA ASP A 48 24.78 18.71 -3.27
C ASP A 48 23.50 19.58 -3.20
N ASP A 49 22.46 19.19 -3.95
CA ASP A 49 21.09 19.71 -3.82
C ASP A 49 20.14 18.65 -3.22
N PRO A 50 19.60 18.89 -2.01
CA PRO A 50 18.68 17.97 -1.37
C PRO A 50 17.33 17.87 -2.10
N LYS A 51 16.97 18.82 -2.98
CA LYS A 51 15.79 18.68 -3.88
C LYS A 51 15.94 17.53 -4.88
N LEU A 52 17.15 17.13 -5.22
CA LEU A 52 17.41 16.07 -6.20
C LEU A 52 17.50 14.67 -5.60
N ALA A 53 17.34 14.52 -4.28
CA ALA A 53 17.44 13.23 -3.58
C ALA A 53 16.44 12.19 -4.12
N ASP A 54 15.30 12.66 -4.60
CA ASP A 54 14.14 11.84 -4.98
C ASP A 54 13.93 11.72 -6.49
N LYS A 55 14.83 12.32 -7.29
CA LYS A 55 14.69 12.39 -8.75
C LYS A 55 14.47 11.02 -9.38
N GLU A 56 15.18 9.99 -8.92
CA GLU A 56 15.15 8.66 -9.53
C GLU A 56 13.78 7.98 -9.33
N SER A 57 13.20 8.12 -8.14
CA SER A 57 11.90 7.50 -7.84
C SER A 57 10.73 8.30 -8.43
N ILE A 58 10.83 9.64 -8.45
CA ILE A 58 9.86 10.50 -9.15
C ILE A 58 9.88 10.19 -10.66
N LEU A 59 11.07 10.14 -11.28
CA LEU A 59 11.20 9.82 -12.70
C LEU A 59 10.73 8.40 -13.02
N ALA A 60 10.98 7.42 -12.16
CA ALA A 60 10.48 6.06 -12.35
C ALA A 60 8.95 5.99 -12.26
N SER A 61 8.35 6.70 -11.30
CA SER A 61 6.89 6.84 -11.16
C SER A 61 6.27 7.48 -12.40
N LEU A 62 6.78 8.64 -12.83
CA LEU A 62 6.31 9.35 -14.03
C LEU A 62 6.51 8.52 -15.30
N ASN A 63 7.62 7.78 -15.40
CA ASN A 63 7.88 6.90 -16.52
C ASN A 63 6.83 5.80 -16.62
N LEU A 64 6.46 5.18 -15.49
CA LEU A 64 5.43 4.15 -15.44
C LEU A 64 4.04 4.73 -15.75
N LYS A 65 3.68 5.90 -15.18
CA LYS A 65 2.44 6.62 -15.51
C LYS A 65 2.36 6.99 -17.00
N ALA A 66 3.48 7.32 -17.63
CA ALA A 66 3.56 7.66 -19.05
C ALA A 66 3.60 6.44 -20.00
N MET A 67 3.58 5.21 -19.49
CA MET A 67 3.51 4.02 -20.34
C MET A 67 2.08 3.79 -20.80
N SER A 68 1.88 3.75 -22.13
CA SER A 68 0.69 3.15 -22.70
C SER A 68 0.89 1.64 -22.84
N PHE A 69 -0.08 0.91 -22.32
CA PHE A 69 -0.27 -0.51 -22.58
C PHE A 69 -1.35 -0.60 -23.64
N ASP A 70 -0.99 -1.15 -24.80
CA ASP A 70 -1.97 -1.41 -25.86
C ASP A 70 -2.88 -2.52 -25.33
N ASP A 71 -4.17 -2.22 -25.11
CA ASP A 71 -5.19 -3.10 -24.56
C ASP A 71 -5.50 -4.23 -25.58
N ALA A 72 -4.53 -5.11 -25.81
CA ALA A 72 -4.71 -6.37 -26.54
C ALA A 72 -5.27 -7.48 -25.64
N VAL A 73 -5.54 -7.19 -24.35
CA VAL A 73 -6.09 -8.13 -23.37
C VAL A 73 -7.48 -7.65 -22.92
N GLY A 74 -8.46 -7.81 -23.81
CA GLY A 74 -9.87 -7.54 -23.54
C GLY A 74 -10.46 -8.54 -22.55
N LEU A 75 -10.31 -8.31 -21.24
CA LEU A 75 -10.97 -9.15 -20.23
C LEU A 75 -11.50 -8.42 -18.98
N LEU A 76 -11.64 -7.09 -18.98
CA LEU A 76 -12.45 -6.41 -17.98
C LEU A 76 -13.87 -6.21 -18.53
N SER A 77 -14.80 -6.99 -17.99
CA SER A 77 -16.24 -6.93 -18.28
C SER A 77 -16.74 -5.48 -18.28
N GLU A 78 -17.47 -5.09 -19.34
CA GLU A 78 -18.11 -3.77 -19.50
C GLU A 78 -18.88 -3.31 -18.26
N SER A 79 -19.38 -4.24 -17.45
CA SER A 79 -20.16 -3.97 -16.24
C SER A 79 -19.36 -3.22 -15.16
N THR A 80 -18.05 -3.48 -15.03
CA THR A 80 -17.22 -2.78 -14.04
C THR A 80 -16.83 -1.38 -14.54
N ARG A 81 -16.62 -1.21 -15.86
CA ARG A 81 -16.28 0.08 -16.48
C ARG A 81 -17.38 1.13 -16.30
N ASN A 82 -18.65 0.72 -16.36
CA ASN A 82 -19.78 1.65 -16.25
C ASN A 82 -20.08 2.09 -14.81
N ALA A 83 -19.64 1.33 -13.80
CA ALA A 83 -19.91 1.67 -12.39
C ALA A 83 -19.00 2.79 -11.85
N PHE A 84 -17.84 3.02 -12.49
CA PHE A 84 -16.93 4.12 -12.16
C PHE A 84 -17.18 5.41 -12.97
N ALA A 85 -18.09 5.37 -13.96
CA ALA A 85 -18.36 6.51 -14.85
C ALA A 85 -19.18 7.64 -14.18
N GLY A 86 -19.70 7.43 -12.96
CA GLY A 86 -20.54 8.40 -12.24
C GLY A 86 -19.83 9.31 -11.25
N LEU A 87 -18.51 9.14 -11.05
CA LEU A 87 -17.70 10.07 -10.26
C LEU A 87 -16.92 10.92 -11.26
N ASP A 88 -17.35 12.18 -11.44
CA ASP A 88 -16.68 13.21 -12.25
C ASP A 88 -15.32 13.61 -11.64
N PHE A 89 -14.40 12.66 -11.51
CA PHE A 89 -12.97 12.92 -11.40
C PHE A 89 -12.41 12.96 -12.83
N ASN A 90 -12.59 14.11 -13.46
CA ASN A 90 -11.91 14.60 -14.66
C ASN A 90 -11.34 13.52 -15.62
N ARG A 91 -12.24 12.86 -16.35
CA ARG A 91 -12.08 12.35 -17.72
C ARG A 91 -10.64 12.35 -18.29
N ARG A 92 -9.83 11.35 -17.95
CA ARG A 92 -8.98 10.69 -18.94
C ARG A 92 -9.63 9.37 -19.34
N THR A 93 -10.06 9.36 -20.59
CA THR A 93 -10.80 8.31 -21.25
C THR A 93 -9.95 7.06 -21.48
N ALA A 94 -10.47 5.90 -21.10
CA ALA A 94 -10.44 4.68 -21.92
C ALA A 94 -9.07 4.25 -22.51
N SER A 95 -8.09 3.99 -21.66
CA SER A 95 -7.03 3.01 -21.90
C SER A 95 -6.49 2.64 -20.53
N GLY A 96 -6.51 1.35 -20.16
CA GLY A 96 -6.31 0.86 -18.79
C GLY A 96 -5.27 1.62 -17.94
N GLU A 97 -5.72 2.67 -17.25
CA GLU A 97 -4.98 3.30 -16.17
C GLU A 97 -5.02 2.31 -15.02
N THR A 98 -3.98 1.47 -14.99
CA THR A 98 -3.66 0.64 -13.83
C THR A 98 -3.74 1.53 -12.61
N ARG A 99 -4.49 1.09 -11.60
CA ARG A 99 -4.57 1.69 -10.27
C ARG A 99 -3.23 1.48 -9.55
N LEU A 100 -2.18 2.06 -10.12
CA LEU A 100 -0.82 2.00 -9.66
C LEU A 100 -0.75 2.86 -8.41
N SER A 101 -0.95 2.22 -7.27
CA SER A 101 -0.48 2.75 -5.99
C SER A 101 1.04 2.71 -6.05
N VAL A 102 1.62 3.82 -6.50
CA VAL A 102 3.05 4.04 -6.40
C VAL A 102 3.36 4.25 -4.94
N TRP A 103 4.24 3.46 -4.35
CA TRP A 103 4.75 3.72 -3.02
C TRP A 103 6.18 4.21 -3.12
N MET A 104 6.43 5.44 -2.71
CA MET A 104 7.75 6.03 -2.67
C MET A 104 8.19 6.25 -1.24
N GLN A 105 9.29 5.62 -0.83
CA GLN A 105 9.92 5.82 0.48
C GLN A 105 11.28 6.48 0.31
N CYS A 106 11.52 7.58 1.03
CA CYS A 106 12.80 8.27 1.07
C CYS A 106 13.40 8.26 2.49
N SER A 107 14.61 7.71 2.66
CA SER A 107 15.20 7.41 3.98
C SER A 107 16.15 8.47 4.54
N TYR A 108 16.64 9.43 3.75
CA TYR A 108 17.75 10.31 4.19
C TYR A 108 17.36 11.77 4.40
N ASN A 109 16.45 12.32 3.58
CA ASN A 109 16.03 13.73 3.67
C ASN A 109 14.50 13.85 3.58
N HIS A 110 13.77 13.43 4.63
CA HIS A 110 12.30 13.48 4.64
C HIS A 110 11.75 14.88 4.32
N ARG A 111 12.43 15.95 4.78
CA ARG A 111 12.00 17.33 4.53
C ARG A 111 12.01 17.73 3.06
N THR A 112 12.91 17.16 2.26
CA THR A 112 12.93 17.45 0.82
C THR A 112 11.98 16.57 0.05
N PHE A 113 11.70 15.37 0.55
CA PHE A 113 10.68 14.54 -0.04
C PHE A 113 9.29 15.15 0.13
N ASP A 114 8.97 15.68 1.32
CA ASP A 114 7.67 16.31 1.61
C ASP A 114 7.33 17.43 0.61
N GLN A 115 8.33 18.23 0.21
CA GLN A 115 8.18 19.27 -0.82
C GLN A 115 8.10 18.70 -2.25
N ASN A 116 8.78 17.59 -2.50
CA ASN A 116 8.88 17.00 -3.82
C ASN A 116 7.65 16.13 -4.19
N VAL A 117 6.77 15.85 -3.23
CA VAL A 117 5.54 15.06 -3.42
C VAL A 117 4.64 15.67 -4.50
N GLN A 118 4.62 17.00 -4.65
CA GLN A 118 3.90 17.72 -5.71
C GLN A 118 4.31 17.29 -7.13
N TYR A 119 5.51 16.75 -7.33
CA TYR A 119 5.96 16.30 -8.67
C TYR A 119 5.41 14.93 -9.07
N LEU A 120 4.72 14.23 -8.16
CA LEU A 120 4.13 12.92 -8.46
C LEU A 120 2.83 13.05 -9.26
N ASP A 121 2.14 14.17 -9.16
CA ASP A 121 0.93 14.45 -9.93
C ASP A 121 1.01 15.85 -10.52
N ILE A 122 1.11 15.92 -11.84
CA ILE A 122 1.34 17.17 -12.58
C ILE A 122 0.02 17.92 -12.80
N ASP A 123 -1.11 17.22 -12.62
CA ASP A 123 -2.45 17.77 -12.80
C ASP A 123 -2.99 18.40 -11.49
N ASP A 124 -2.21 18.38 -10.41
CA ASP A 124 -2.58 18.98 -9.11
C ASP A 124 -2.32 20.50 -9.10
N ASP A 125 -3.35 21.27 -8.74
CA ASP A 125 -3.31 22.72 -8.58
C ASP A 125 -2.82 23.15 -7.17
N ASP A 126 -2.14 22.25 -6.44
CA ASP A 126 -1.69 22.50 -5.06
C ASP A 126 -0.63 23.61 -5.02
N ASP A 127 -0.79 24.56 -4.08
CA ASP A 127 0.20 25.61 -3.83
C ASP A 127 1.52 24.99 -3.32
N ASP A 128 2.66 25.55 -3.75
CA ASP A 128 4.01 25.11 -3.31
C ASP A 128 4.19 25.13 -1.77
N ASP A 129 3.34 25.85 -1.03
CA ASP A 129 3.37 25.99 0.43
C ASP A 129 2.41 25.04 1.17
N LEU A 130 1.71 24.13 0.46
CA LEU A 130 0.74 23.22 1.05
C LEU A 130 1.42 22.19 1.97
N GLU A 131 0.84 21.95 3.15
CA GLU A 131 1.32 20.90 4.05
C GLU A 131 1.10 19.51 3.44
N LEU A 132 2.07 18.62 3.60
CA LEU A 132 2.07 17.28 3.00
C LEU A 132 0.74 16.53 3.13
N TYR A 133 0.10 16.54 4.30
CA TYR A 133 -1.12 15.76 4.54
C TYR A 133 -2.36 16.30 3.80
N LEU A 134 -2.26 17.50 3.22
CA LEU A 134 -3.28 18.11 2.39
C LEU A 134 -3.04 17.88 0.90
N THR A 135 -1.86 17.40 0.51
CA THR A 135 -1.55 17.12 -0.90
C THR A 135 -2.35 15.92 -1.40
N GLN A 136 -2.84 15.99 -2.64
CA GLN A 136 -3.58 14.89 -3.29
C GLN A 136 -2.78 13.58 -3.38
N PRO A 137 -1.49 13.55 -3.79
CA PRO A 137 -0.71 12.31 -3.83
C PRO A 137 -0.62 11.60 -2.47
N PHE A 138 -0.58 12.37 -1.38
CA PHE A 138 -0.64 11.80 -0.03
C PHE A 138 -2.04 11.30 0.32
N ALA A 139 -3.08 12.09 0.08
CA ALA A 139 -4.48 11.72 0.37
C ALA A 139 -4.94 10.48 -0.42
N CYS A 140 -4.45 10.31 -1.65
CA CYS A 140 -4.70 9.15 -2.49
C CYS A 140 -3.85 7.92 -2.13
N GLY A 141 -2.90 8.04 -1.17
CA GLY A 141 -2.03 6.93 -0.76
C GLY A 141 -0.96 6.55 -1.79
N THR A 142 -0.54 7.50 -2.63
CA THR A 142 0.52 7.33 -3.65
C THR A 142 1.89 7.86 -3.23
N ALA A 143 1.98 8.44 -2.04
CA ALA A 143 3.22 8.91 -1.46
C ALA A 143 3.24 8.58 0.04
N PHE A 144 4.40 8.11 0.54
CA PHE A 144 4.59 7.86 1.96
C PHE A 144 5.93 8.42 2.42
N THR A 145 5.88 9.39 3.33
CA THR A 145 7.08 10.08 3.79
C THR A 145 7.50 9.58 5.17
N VAL A 146 8.80 9.60 5.44
CA VAL A 146 9.32 9.20 6.76
C VAL A 146 9.00 10.26 7.83
N SER A 147 8.67 11.49 7.45
CA SER A 147 8.31 12.56 8.40
C SER A 147 7.07 12.23 9.23
N MET A 148 6.17 11.41 8.70
CA MET A 148 5.01 10.89 9.44
C MET A 148 5.40 10.04 10.66
N LEU A 149 6.55 9.38 10.59
CA LEU A 149 7.05 8.57 11.71
C LEU A 149 7.53 9.44 12.89
N ASP A 150 7.89 10.70 12.65
CA ASP A 150 8.21 11.65 13.74
C ASP A 150 6.96 12.00 14.57
N SER A 151 5.81 12.15 13.90
CA SER A 151 4.53 12.29 14.60
C SER A 151 4.16 11.05 15.39
N LEU A 152 4.47 9.85 14.87
CA LEU A 152 4.28 8.59 15.59
C LEU A 152 5.16 8.52 16.84
N MET A 153 6.40 8.99 16.78
CA MET A 153 7.27 9.08 17.97
C MET A 153 6.61 9.94 19.07
N SER A 154 6.07 11.10 18.69
CA SER A 154 5.35 11.99 19.62
C SER A 154 4.11 11.32 20.20
N ALA A 155 3.33 10.61 19.40
CA ALA A 155 2.16 9.86 19.88
C ALA A 155 2.56 8.72 20.85
N SER A 156 3.65 8.02 20.55
CA SER A 156 4.17 6.92 21.40
C SER A 156 4.69 7.39 22.75
N TYR A 157 5.15 8.65 22.84
CA TYR A 157 5.55 9.26 24.11
C TYR A 157 4.36 9.43 25.06
N PHE A 158 3.19 9.81 24.55
CA PHE A 158 1.98 9.96 25.37
C PHE A 158 1.30 8.63 25.66
N ASN A 159 1.30 7.71 24.70
CA ASN A 159 0.69 6.40 24.86
C ASN A 159 1.63 5.30 24.31
N PRO A 160 2.28 4.52 25.19
CA PRO A 160 3.22 3.48 24.76
C PRO A 160 2.53 2.36 23.98
N ASP A 161 1.22 2.16 24.16
CA ASP A 161 0.47 1.10 23.49
C ASP A 161 0.24 1.40 22.00
N VAL A 162 0.30 2.68 21.59
CA VAL A 162 0.12 3.09 20.18
C VAL A 162 1.19 2.47 19.29
N LEU A 163 2.45 2.49 19.73
CA LEU A 163 3.55 1.91 18.94
C LEU A 163 3.38 0.40 18.82
N THR A 164 2.99 -0.27 19.90
CA THR A 164 2.74 -1.72 19.91
C THR A 164 1.57 -2.08 18.99
N LEU A 165 0.49 -1.30 19.00
CA LEU A 165 -0.67 -1.50 18.13
C LEU A 165 -0.30 -1.31 16.66
N VAL A 166 0.34 -0.18 16.32
CA VAL A 166 0.76 0.12 14.94
C VAL A 166 1.73 -0.93 14.43
N ARG A 167 2.70 -1.35 15.26
CA ARG A 167 3.63 -2.43 14.94
C ARG A 167 2.87 -3.71 14.63
N ASN A 168 1.97 -4.14 15.51
CA ASN A 168 1.19 -5.37 15.33
C ASN A 168 0.28 -5.31 14.10
N LEU A 169 -0.26 -4.14 13.77
CA LEU A 169 -1.09 -3.95 12.59
C LEU A 169 -0.26 -4.01 11.30
N ALA A 170 0.86 -3.30 11.25
CA ALA A 170 1.69 -3.17 10.05
C ALA A 170 2.53 -4.43 9.75
N THR A 171 3.09 -5.08 10.78
CA THR A 171 3.94 -6.27 10.59
C THR A 171 3.17 -7.58 10.70
N GLY A 172 1.84 -7.51 10.88
CA GLY A 172 0.99 -8.68 11.01
C GLY A 172 1.15 -9.44 12.33
N GLY A 173 1.60 -8.76 13.40
CA GLY A 173 1.78 -9.31 14.73
C GLY A 173 3.06 -10.13 14.84
N VAL A 174 4.18 -9.44 15.02
CA VAL A 174 5.45 -10.08 15.35
C VAL A 174 5.38 -10.57 16.80
N ASN A 175 5.61 -11.88 16.99
CA ASN A 175 5.67 -12.46 18.32
C ASN A 175 7.05 -12.13 18.94
N GLN A 176 7.10 -11.85 20.25
CA GLN A 176 8.36 -11.60 20.96
C GLN A 176 9.36 -12.76 20.82
N PHE A 177 8.86 -13.99 20.71
CA PHE A 177 9.67 -15.18 20.41
C PHE A 177 10.38 -15.09 19.03
N LEU A 178 9.71 -14.52 18.02
CA LEU A 178 10.30 -14.33 16.70
C LEU A 178 11.39 -13.24 16.73
N GLU A 179 11.20 -12.19 17.54
CA GLU A 179 12.21 -11.15 17.74
C GLU A 179 13.45 -11.68 18.43
N GLU A 180 13.30 -12.51 19.46
CA GLU A 180 14.43 -13.15 20.16
C GLU A 180 15.23 -14.04 19.21
N HIS A 181 14.54 -14.84 18.38
CA HIS A 181 15.21 -15.73 17.42
C HIS A 181 15.94 -14.97 16.30
N ILE A 182 15.35 -13.87 15.81
CA ILE A 182 16.01 -12.98 14.85
C ILE A 182 17.20 -12.26 15.52
N ALA A 183 17.08 -11.87 16.80
CA ALA A 183 18.15 -11.22 17.55
C ALA A 183 19.35 -12.14 17.83
N GLU A 184 19.11 -13.45 17.94
CA GLU A 184 20.16 -14.48 18.01
C GLU A 184 20.89 -14.69 16.67
N GLY A 185 20.43 -14.06 15.59
CA GLY A 185 21.00 -14.17 14.25
C GLY A 185 20.58 -15.44 13.52
N ASP A 186 19.55 -16.14 14.00
CA ASP A 186 19.01 -17.28 13.28
C ASP A 186 18.15 -16.80 12.09
N GLU A 187 18.12 -17.61 11.04
CA GLU A 187 17.25 -17.39 9.90
C GLU A 187 15.79 -17.67 10.29
N ILE A 188 14.83 -17.08 9.57
CA ILE A 188 13.42 -17.43 9.73
C ILE A 188 13.23 -18.87 9.25
N ARG A 189 13.14 -19.82 10.17
CA ARG A 189 12.94 -21.25 9.86
C ARG A 189 11.46 -21.62 9.94
N GLY A 190 11.02 -22.43 8.99
CA GLY A 190 9.68 -23.02 9.01
C GLY A 190 9.54 -24.05 10.15
N GLY A 191 8.37 -24.08 10.78
CA GLY A 191 7.99 -25.08 11.79
C GLY A 191 6.99 -26.10 11.24
N LEU A 192 6.85 -27.24 11.94
CA LEU A 192 5.78 -28.21 11.66
C LEU A 192 4.43 -27.63 12.06
N ASP A 193 3.38 -27.95 11.29
CA ASP A 193 2.04 -27.42 11.52
C ASP A 193 1.40 -28.11 12.74
N ALA A 194 1.57 -27.51 13.92
CA ALA A 194 0.97 -27.97 15.17
C ALA A 194 -0.34 -27.21 15.43
N ALA A 195 -1.27 -27.82 16.18
CA ALA A 195 -2.56 -27.21 16.52
C ALA A 195 -2.44 -25.84 17.24
N GLN A 196 -1.32 -25.59 17.94
CA GLN A 196 -1.03 -24.30 18.58
C GLN A 196 -0.69 -23.20 17.56
N THR A 197 -0.06 -23.55 16.43
CA THR A 197 0.28 -22.64 15.33
C THR A 197 -0.96 -22.19 14.56
N ALA A 198 -1.99 -23.04 14.48
CA ALA A 198 -3.26 -22.70 13.83
C ALA A 198 -3.98 -21.53 14.54
N GLY A 199 -3.93 -21.45 15.87
CA GLY A 199 -4.48 -20.33 16.64
C GLY A 199 -3.71 -19.01 16.41
N THR A 200 -2.42 -19.07 16.08
CA THR A 200 -1.64 -17.87 15.73
C THR A 200 -1.98 -17.34 14.34
N ARG A 201 -2.57 -18.17 13.45
CA ARG A 201 -2.99 -17.78 12.10
C ARG A 201 -4.34 -17.07 12.06
N SER A 202 -5.18 -17.17 13.10
CA SER A 202 -6.52 -16.57 13.16
C SER A 202 -6.49 -15.08 13.56
N ARG A 203 -5.64 -14.29 12.91
CA ARG A 203 -5.56 -12.83 13.13
C ARG A 203 -6.39 -12.07 12.10
N CYS A 204 -6.82 -10.87 12.49
CA CYS A 204 -7.53 -9.97 11.60
C CYS A 204 -6.64 -9.57 10.42
N LYS A 205 -7.20 -9.55 9.22
CA LYS A 205 -6.54 -9.08 7.99
C LYS A 205 -7.19 -7.78 7.54
N ILE A 206 -6.39 -6.88 6.99
CA ILE A 206 -6.88 -5.65 6.37
C ILE A 206 -7.16 -5.97 4.91
N LEU A 207 -8.40 -5.72 4.46
CA LEU A 207 -8.80 -5.85 3.06
C LEU A 207 -9.64 -4.65 2.65
N GLN A 208 -9.51 -4.25 1.39
CA GLN A 208 -10.45 -3.34 0.76
C GLN A 208 -11.60 -4.14 0.16
N ILE A 209 -12.83 -3.74 0.46
CA ILE A 209 -14.03 -4.38 -0.08
C ILE A 209 -14.71 -3.40 -1.04
N SER A 210 -14.91 -3.86 -2.27
CA SER A 210 -15.66 -3.11 -3.28
C SER A 210 -17.15 -3.11 -2.94
N LEU A 211 -17.81 -1.96 -3.07
CA LEU A 211 -19.27 -1.84 -2.93
C LEU A 211 -20.01 -2.08 -4.24
N PHE A 212 -19.31 -2.39 -5.33
CA PHE A 212 -19.96 -2.64 -6.62
C PHE A 212 -20.50 -4.06 -6.76
N ASP A 213 -19.99 -4.99 -5.95
CA ASP A 213 -20.34 -6.41 -6.03
C ASP A 213 -20.43 -7.02 -4.63
N GLY A 214 -21.23 -8.06 -4.50
CA GLY A 214 -21.41 -8.82 -3.26
C GLY A 214 -22.48 -8.25 -2.31
N PRO A 215 -22.50 -8.74 -1.06
CA PRO A 215 -23.58 -8.47 -0.11
C PRO A 215 -23.67 -7.01 0.34
N LEU A 216 -22.61 -6.23 0.12
CA LEU A 216 -22.55 -4.81 0.47
C LEU A 216 -23.01 -3.88 -0.66
N ALA A 217 -23.31 -4.42 -1.85
CA ALA A 217 -23.74 -3.60 -2.99
C ALA A 217 -25.03 -2.84 -2.72
N GLN A 218 -25.92 -3.39 -1.88
CA GLN A 218 -27.16 -2.74 -1.45
C GLN A 218 -26.94 -1.41 -0.70
N TYR A 219 -25.76 -1.19 -0.13
CA TYR A 219 -25.41 0.04 0.57
C TYR A 219 -24.69 1.05 -0.33
N GLY A 220 -24.27 0.66 -1.54
CA GLY A 220 -23.58 1.54 -2.50
C GLY A 220 -24.50 2.59 -3.13
N ASP A 221 -25.78 2.28 -3.30
CA ASP A 221 -26.77 3.16 -3.95
C ASP A 221 -27.41 4.17 -2.96
N GLY A 222 -26.57 4.98 -2.31
CA GLY A 222 -27.04 6.07 -1.43
C GLY A 222 -27.41 5.66 -0.01
N GLY A 223 -26.97 4.48 0.45
CA GLY A 223 -27.08 4.07 1.85
C GLY A 223 -26.18 4.88 2.78
N SER A 224 -26.45 4.85 4.10
CA SER A 224 -25.57 5.47 5.08
C SER A 224 -24.41 4.54 5.44
N PHE A 225 -23.22 5.12 5.69
CA PHE A 225 -22.06 4.34 6.17
C PHE A 225 -22.35 3.62 7.50
N GLY A 226 -23.15 4.24 8.37
CA GLY A 226 -23.53 3.65 9.66
C GLY A 226 -24.27 2.34 9.50
N ASP A 227 -25.24 2.27 8.59
CA ASP A 227 -26.04 1.06 8.36
C ASP A 227 -25.19 -0.08 7.80
N MET A 228 -24.28 0.24 6.88
CA MET A 228 -23.30 -0.71 6.35
C MET A 228 -22.38 -1.25 7.46
N PHE A 229 -21.88 -0.37 8.33
CA PHE A 229 -20.99 -0.74 9.43
C PHE A 229 -21.67 -1.65 10.46
N PHE A 230 -22.91 -1.32 10.86
CA PHE A 230 -23.68 -2.15 11.79
C PHE A 230 -24.02 -3.52 11.21
N ALA A 231 -24.46 -3.58 9.95
CA ALA A 231 -24.73 -4.84 9.28
C ALA A 231 -23.48 -5.74 9.26
N ARG A 232 -22.32 -5.18 8.92
CA ARG A 232 -21.09 -5.97 8.82
C ARG A 232 -20.59 -6.46 10.18
N ILE A 233 -20.69 -5.66 11.23
CA ILE A 233 -20.33 -6.08 12.58
C ILE A 233 -21.28 -7.17 13.09
N ALA A 234 -22.59 -7.05 12.82
CA ALA A 234 -23.57 -8.05 13.22
C ALA A 234 -23.29 -9.41 12.57
N ASP A 235 -22.96 -9.44 11.28
CA ASP A 235 -22.57 -10.67 10.57
C ASP A 235 -21.32 -11.31 11.18
N LEU A 236 -20.31 -10.50 11.52
CA LEU A 236 -19.09 -10.96 12.20
C LEU A 236 -19.36 -11.60 13.57
N VAL A 237 -20.38 -11.14 14.29
CA VAL A 237 -20.78 -11.69 15.60
C VAL A 237 -21.57 -13.01 15.45
N HIS A 238 -22.33 -13.17 14.37
CA HIS A 238 -23.06 -14.40 14.07
C HIS A 238 -22.14 -15.54 13.58
N ASP A 239 -21.03 -15.22 12.90
CA ASP A 239 -20.03 -16.20 12.44
C ASP A 239 -19.07 -16.69 13.56
N LEU A 240 -19.17 -16.16 14.78
CA LEU A 240 -18.41 -16.67 15.92
C LEU A 240 -19.04 -17.97 16.45
N PRO A 241 -18.28 -19.07 16.57
CA PRO A 241 -18.80 -20.34 17.09
C PRO A 241 -19.14 -20.18 18.58
N GLY A 242 -20.39 -19.85 18.89
CA GLY A 242 -20.88 -19.74 20.26
C GLY A 242 -21.99 -18.71 20.53
N SER A 243 -22.46 -17.93 19.54
CA SER A 243 -23.58 -17.02 19.77
C SER A 243 -24.91 -17.78 19.79
N VAL A 244 -25.44 -17.95 21.00
CA VAL A 244 -26.83 -18.39 21.24
C VAL A 244 -27.76 -17.38 20.57
N PRO A 245 -28.77 -17.82 19.79
CA PRO A 245 -29.77 -16.90 19.28
C PRO A 245 -30.53 -16.32 20.45
N VAL A 246 -30.38 -15.02 20.69
CA VAL A 246 -31.21 -14.30 21.65
C VAL A 246 -32.61 -14.14 21.01
N PRO A 247 -33.69 -14.42 21.76
CA PRO A 247 -35.06 -14.48 21.24
C PRO A 247 -35.61 -13.16 20.73
#